data_AF-A0A7V9JQG4-F1
#
_entry.id   AF-A0A7V9JQG4-F1
#
_cell.length_a   1.000
_cell.length_b   1.000
_cell.length_c   1.000
_cell.angle_alpha   90.00
_cell.angle_beta   90.00
_cell.angle_gamma   90.00
#
_symmetry.space_group_name_H-M   'P 1'
#
loop_
_entity.id
_entity.type
_entity.pdbx_description
1 polymer ?
#
loop_
_entity_poly.entity_id
_entity_poly.type
_entity_poly.pdbx_seq_one_letter_code
_entity_poly.pdbx_strand_id
1 'polypeptide(L)' 'GREAAEAAEGVLAVHLYRRPGWRFEELRRGADRAGAVLAVGATRAEALARSAAAADLVRFRTVDAAQALAL' A
#
# COMPACT_ATOMS: atom_id res chain seq x y z
N GLY A 1 -4.05 8.50 -3.28
CA GLY A 1 -2.58 8.48 -3.11
C GLY A 1 -2.25 8.24 -1.65
N ARG A 2 -0.96 8.13 -1.27
CA ARG A 2 -0.55 7.86 0.13
C ARG A 2 -1.21 8.82 1.13
N GLU A 3 -1.10 10.13 0.90
CA GLU A 3 -1.64 11.16 1.80
C GLU A 3 -3.16 11.04 1.97
N ALA A 4 -3.89 10.76 0.88
CA ALA A 4 -5.33 10.53 0.94
C ALA A 4 -5.70 9.28 1.75
N ALA A 5 -4.86 8.22 1.71
CA ALA A 5 -5.05 7.03 2.52
C ALA A 5 -4.78 7.32 4.00
N GLU A 6 -3.75 8.12 4.31
CA GLU A 6 -3.44 8.54 5.69
C GLU A 6 -4.54 9.43 6.29
N ALA A 7 -5.18 10.27 5.47
CA ALA A 7 -6.28 11.13 5.89
C ALA A 7 -7.65 10.42 5.97
N ALA A 8 -7.75 9.17 5.53
CA ALA A 8 -9.01 8.43 5.53
C ALA A 8 -9.48 8.13 6.96
N GLU A 9 -10.80 8.13 7.15
CA GLU A 9 -11.40 7.96 8.47
C GLU A 9 -10.96 6.65 9.14
N GLY A 10 -10.53 6.77 10.40
CA GLY A 10 -10.11 5.62 11.21
C GLY A 10 -8.78 5.01 10.81
N VAL A 11 -8.04 5.58 9.86
CA VAL A 11 -6.66 5.16 9.55
C VAL A 11 -5.70 5.73 10.58
N LEU A 12 -4.89 4.85 11.17
CA LEU A 12 -3.85 5.22 12.12
C LEU A 12 -2.48 5.33 11.45
N ALA A 13 -2.22 4.48 10.46
CA ALA A 13 -0.93 4.48 9.77
C ALA A 13 -1.04 3.86 8.37
N VAL A 14 -0.24 4.42 7.46
CA VAL A 14 0.05 3.84 6.14
C VAL A 14 1.56 3.65 6.04
N HIS A 15 2.00 2.41 5.98
CA HIS A 15 3.41 2.06 5.81
C HIS A 15 3.68 1.64 4.37
N LEU A 16 4.58 2.35 3.70
CA LEU A 16 5.11 1.94 2.40
C LEU A 16 6.53 1.40 2.61
N TYR A 17 6.77 0.14 2.20
CA TYR A 17 8.05 -0.52 2.44
C TYR A 17 9.05 -0.30 1.33
N ARG A 18 8.63 0.34 0.22
CA ARG A 18 9.39 0.44 -1.03
C ARG A 18 9.65 1.90 -1.38
N ARG A 19 10.85 2.13 -1.93
CA ARG A 19 11.30 3.43 -2.45
C ARG A 19 11.41 3.37 -3.97
N PRO A 20 11.43 4.53 -4.66
CA PRO A 20 11.72 4.56 -6.11
C PRO A 20 12.97 3.74 -6.45
N GLY A 21 12.92 3.01 -7.58
CA GLY A 21 13.95 2.04 -7.98
C GLY A 21 13.71 0.61 -7.48
N TRP A 22 12.71 0.39 -6.61
CA TRP A 22 12.32 -0.97 -6.22
C TRP A 22 11.61 -1.71 -7.36
N ARG A 23 11.95 -2.99 -7.55
CA ARG A 23 11.26 -3.89 -8.49
C ARG A 23 10.17 -4.67 -7.76
N PHE A 24 8.92 -4.47 -8.15
CA PHE A 24 7.82 -5.32 -7.71
C PHE A 24 7.81 -6.63 -8.48
N GLU A 25 7.55 -7.72 -7.76
CA GLU A 25 7.44 -9.08 -8.30
C GLU A 25 6.18 -9.75 -7.72
N GLU A 26 5.96 -11.01 -8.07
CA GLU A 26 4.86 -11.80 -7.54
C GLU A 26 4.89 -11.87 -6.00
N LEU A 27 3.73 -11.72 -5.37
CA LEU A 27 3.58 -11.79 -3.92
C LEU A 27 3.60 -13.26 -3.45
N ARG A 28 4.76 -13.75 -2.99
CA ARG A 28 4.94 -15.14 -2.54
C ARG A 28 5.18 -15.27 -1.04
N ARG A 29 5.78 -14.25 -0.42
CA ARG A 29 6.12 -14.20 1.00
C ARG A 29 5.85 -12.81 1.58
N GLY A 30 5.78 -12.72 2.91
CA GLY A 30 5.49 -11.46 3.60
C GLY A 30 6.46 -10.32 3.27
N ALA A 31 7.69 -10.63 2.90
CA ALA A 31 8.71 -9.67 2.48
C ALA A 31 8.48 -9.07 1.09
N ASP A 32 7.56 -9.60 0.27
CA ASP A 32 7.27 -9.07 -1.06
C ASP A 32 6.17 -8.00 -1.04
N ARG A 33 5.44 -7.87 0.07
CA ARG A 33 4.37 -6.88 0.26
C ARG A 33 4.85 -5.46 -0.04
N ALA A 34 3.99 -4.65 -0.64
CA ALA A 34 4.29 -3.24 -0.91
C ALA A 34 4.25 -2.35 0.34
N GLY A 35 3.49 -2.77 1.34
CA GLY A 35 3.19 -1.96 2.52
C GLY A 35 2.16 -2.59 3.44
N ALA A 36 1.64 -1.79 4.36
CA ALA A 36 0.51 -2.12 5.23
C ALA A 36 -0.31 -0.86 5.55
N VAL A 37 -1.60 -1.05 5.77
CA VAL A 37 -2.52 -0.04 6.30
C VAL A 37 -3.04 -0.55 7.64
N LEU A 38 -3.02 0.32 8.66
CA LEU A 38 -3.61 0.04 9.97
C LEU A 38 -4.79 0.98 10.17
N ALA A 39 -5.97 0.40 10.41
CA ALA A 39 -7.19 1.14 10.68
C ALA A 39 -7.92 0.58 11.90
N VAL A 40 -8.75 1.41 12.52
CA VAL A 40 -9.63 1.09 13.65
C VAL A 40 -11.09 1.32 13.28
N GLY A 41 -11.97 0.61 13.98
CA GLY A 41 -13.42 0.72 13.87
C GLY A 41 -14.07 0.29 15.18
N ALA A 42 -15.36 0.61 15.37
CA ALA A 42 -16.13 0.15 16.52
C ALA A 42 -16.33 -1.38 16.50
N THR A 43 -16.20 -2.00 15.31
CA THR A 43 -16.19 -3.45 15.14
C THR A 43 -14.99 -3.92 14.32
N ARG A 44 -14.67 -5.22 14.43
CA ARG A 44 -13.68 -5.86 13.56
C ARG A 44 -14.03 -5.69 12.07
N ALA A 45 -15.30 -5.85 11.71
CA ALA A 45 -15.75 -5.74 10.32
C ALA A 45 -15.52 -4.32 9.77
N GLU A 46 -15.83 -3.31 10.57
CA GLU A 46 -15.60 -1.92 10.21
C GLU A 46 -14.11 -1.59 10.07
N ALA A 47 -13.26 -2.04 11.00
CA ALA A 47 -11.81 -1.85 10.90
C ALA A 47 -11.23 -2.48 9.62
N LEU A 48 -11.72 -3.67 9.24
CA LEU A 48 -11.32 -4.34 7.99
C LEU A 48 -11.81 -3.56 6.76
N ALA A 49 -13.06 -3.09 6.76
CA ALA A 49 -13.61 -2.30 5.65
C ALA A 49 -12.84 -0.98 5.45
N ARG A 50 -12.55 -0.26 6.54
CA ARG A 50 -11.76 0.98 6.50
C ARG A 50 -10.34 0.75 6.01
N SER A 51 -9.65 -0.29 6.51
CA SER A 51 -8.30 -0.61 6.05
C SER A 51 -8.25 -1.01 4.58
N ALA A 52 -9.24 -1.76 4.09
CA ALA A 52 -9.37 -2.09 2.67
C ALA A 52 -9.60 -0.84 1.81
N ALA A 53 -10.57 0.01 2.19
CA ALA A 53 -10.87 1.24 1.47
C ALA A 53 -9.66 2.20 1.40
N ALA A 54 -8.90 2.32 2.50
CA ALA A 54 -7.69 3.12 2.53
C ALA A 54 -6.55 2.50 1.69
N ALA A 55 -6.39 1.17 1.68
CA ALA A 55 -5.45 0.50 0.79
C ALA A 55 -5.79 0.75 -0.69
N ASP A 56 -7.06 0.80 -1.05
CA ASP A 56 -7.55 1.12 -2.39
C ASP A 56 -7.26 2.57 -2.81
N LEU A 57 -6.86 3.47 -1.91
CA LEU A 57 -6.40 4.81 -2.25
C LEU A 57 -4.90 4.85 -2.57
N VAL A 58 -4.12 3.85 -2.14
CA VAL A 58 -2.68 3.80 -2.38
C VAL A 58 -2.42 3.38 -3.84
N ARG A 59 -1.54 4.11 -4.52
CA ARG A 59 -1.17 3.86 -5.91
C ARG A 59 0.33 3.95 -6.06
N PHE A 60 0.95 2.90 -6.60
CA PHE A 60 2.34 2.92 -7.03
C PHE A 60 2.37 3.22 -8.52
N ARG A 61 3.11 4.25 -8.92
CA ARG A 61 3.41 4.49 -10.33
C ARG A 61 4.66 3.70 -10.66
N THR A 62 4.55 2.78 -11.60
CA THR A 62 5.63 1.90 -12.02
C THR A 62 5.92 2.08 -13.51
N VAL A 63 7.12 1.66 -13.91
CA VAL A 63 7.51 1.46 -15.30
C VAL A 63 7.83 -0.02 -15.48
N ASP A 64 7.90 -0.46 -16.73
CA ASP A 64 8.44 -1.79 -17.00
C ASP A 64 9.92 -1.83 -16.58
N ALA A 65 10.26 -2.79 -15.71
CA ALA A 65 11.59 -2.87 -15.13
C ALA A 65 12.67 -3.28 -16.16
N ALA A 66 12.32 -4.07 -17.17
CA ALA A 66 13.26 -4.45 -18.23
C ALA A 66 13.58 -3.23 -19.11
N GLN A 67 12.59 -2.38 -19.39
CA GLN A 67 12.79 -1.12 -20.11
C GLN A 67 13.61 -0.11 -19.29
N ALA A 68 13.39 -0.03 -17.98
CA ALA A 68 14.08 0.94 -17.12
C ALA A 68 15.57 0.64 -16.89
N LEU A 69 16.00 -0.62 -17.02
CA LEU A 69 17.39 -1.04 -16.85
C LEU A 69 18.20 -1.02 -18.15
N ALA A 70 17.55 -0.80 -19.30
CA ALA A 70 18.18 -0.72 -20.62
C ALA A 70 18.61 0.70 -21.01
N LEU A 71 18.38 1.69 -20.14
CA LEU A 71 18.76 3.10 -20.25
C LEU A 71 19.90 3.43 -19.30
#